data_AF-E1JT44-F1
#
_entry.id   AF-E1JT44-F1
#
_cell.length_a   1.000
_cell.length_b   1.000
_cell.length_c   1.000
_cell.angle_alpha   90.00
_cell.angle_beta   90.00
_cell.angle_gamma   90.00
#
_symmetry.space_group_name_H-M   'P 1'
#
loop_
_entity.id
_entity.type
_entity.pdbx_description
1 polymer ?
#
loop_
_entity_poly.entity_id
_entity_poly.type
_entity_poly.pdbx_seq_one_letter_code
_entity_poly.pdbx_strand_id
1 'polypeptide(L)'
;MLLHISSPSIAQVLAFHSLHPELPLNVLLSYAVEQPFDDFQEVHRDKIGSLILDSGAYTLNKSKWAMRPKDILTAYANFCSLTSPYYDFLFNLDENFTPHGFDENMYNQLGLEAAGLTPVPVVHDLYNGEIERLLDYGYGLIAIGQCEHGRNFRQLESAMNRLHPWAKVHLFGVTEVGVLQDLPIWSCDSSSWAQYVKYGQVMWWNDANKDWNPYDILYFPKTEGEHDASKGKNYWDYRFREEFDAYIGQNLGITIDHLIGSEKELYRSLVNILFYKEMELRITAYHRDVKGFVFPD
;
A
#
# COMPACT_ATOMS: atom_id res chain seq x y z
N MET A 1 8.14 -2.19 9.81
CA MET A 1 7.23 -1.37 8.98
C MET A 1 6.27 -2.30 8.28
N LEU A 2 4.97 -2.00 8.27
CA LEU A 2 3.97 -2.83 7.60
C LEU A 2 3.69 -2.29 6.19
N LEU A 3 3.76 -3.15 5.18
CA LEU A 3 3.39 -2.80 3.80
C LEU A 3 2.11 -3.52 3.42
N HIS A 4 1.07 -2.75 3.09
CA HIS A 4 -0.24 -3.26 2.73
C HIS A 4 -0.40 -3.34 1.21
N ILE A 5 -0.82 -4.50 0.72
CA ILE A 5 -1.25 -4.68 -0.66
C ILE A 5 -2.66 -4.09 -0.78
N SER A 6 -2.82 -3.04 -1.58
CA SER A 6 -4.08 -2.32 -1.71
C SER A 6 -5.02 -3.05 -2.68
N SER A 7 -6.20 -3.40 -2.18
CA SER A 7 -7.30 -4.09 -2.87
C SER A 7 -6.89 -5.29 -3.74
N PRO A 8 -6.14 -6.29 -3.20
CA PRO A 8 -5.96 -7.56 -3.90
C PRO A 8 -7.29 -8.29 -4.03
N SER A 9 -7.39 -9.19 -5.00
CA SER A 9 -8.48 -10.17 -5.01
C SER A 9 -8.21 -11.25 -3.97
N ILE A 10 -9.27 -11.86 -3.45
CA ILE A 10 -9.12 -12.95 -2.48
C ILE A 10 -8.33 -14.12 -3.07
N ALA A 11 -8.49 -14.40 -4.36
CA ALA A 11 -7.74 -15.44 -5.07
C ALA A 11 -6.22 -15.18 -5.04
N GLN A 12 -5.78 -13.92 -5.16
CA GLN A 12 -4.36 -13.56 -5.05
C GLN A 12 -3.83 -13.76 -3.63
N VAL A 13 -4.62 -13.38 -2.61
CA VAL A 13 -4.24 -13.58 -1.20
C VAL A 13 -4.11 -15.07 -0.89
N LEU A 14 -5.09 -15.88 -1.29
CA LEU A 14 -5.09 -17.33 -1.05
C LEU A 14 -3.97 -18.04 -1.82
N ALA A 15 -3.72 -17.65 -3.07
CA ALA A 15 -2.63 -18.21 -3.88
C ALA A 15 -1.26 -17.84 -3.31
N PHE A 16 -1.08 -16.64 -2.78
CA PHE A 16 0.17 -16.28 -2.12
C PHE A 16 0.34 -17.02 -0.78
N HIS A 17 -0.71 -17.08 0.03
CA HIS A 17 -0.69 -17.77 1.33
C HIS A 17 -0.41 -19.26 1.19
N SER A 18 -0.92 -19.93 0.16
CA SER A 18 -0.64 -21.36 -0.07
C SER A 18 0.84 -21.64 -0.36
N LEU A 19 1.54 -20.68 -0.95
CA LEU A 19 2.99 -20.74 -1.23
C LEU A 19 3.81 -20.30 -0.01
N HIS A 20 3.31 -19.34 0.76
CA HIS A 20 4.02 -18.73 1.89
C HIS A 20 3.13 -18.61 3.14
N PRO A 21 2.75 -19.71 3.79
CA PRO A 21 1.81 -19.69 4.92
C PRO A 21 2.34 -18.91 6.13
N GLU A 22 3.66 -18.91 6.32
CA GLU A 22 4.35 -18.19 7.40
C GLU A 22 4.57 -16.69 7.12
N LEU A 23 4.24 -16.23 5.91
CA LEU A 23 4.40 -14.84 5.48
C LEU A 23 3.07 -14.24 5.03
N PRO A 24 2.07 -14.12 5.92
CA PRO A 24 0.76 -13.61 5.53
C PRO A 24 0.87 -12.16 5.01
N LEU A 25 0.02 -11.84 4.04
CA LEU A 25 -0.03 -10.50 3.44
C LEU A 25 -0.75 -9.54 4.37
N ASN A 26 -0.26 -8.30 4.44
CA ASN A 26 -1.08 -7.20 4.96
C ASN A 26 -1.91 -6.64 3.81
N VAL A 27 -3.16 -6.33 4.09
CA VAL A 27 -4.15 -5.98 3.07
C VAL A 27 -4.83 -4.68 3.45
N LEU A 28 -4.89 -3.75 2.49
CA LEU A 28 -5.74 -2.57 2.57
C LEU A 28 -6.96 -2.78 1.69
N LEU A 29 -8.14 -2.64 2.26
CA LEU A 29 -9.43 -2.64 1.56
C LEU A 29 -9.92 -1.20 1.39
N SER A 30 -10.64 -0.91 0.32
CA SER A 30 -11.21 0.43 0.08
C SER A 30 -12.72 0.37 0.12
N TYR A 31 -13.36 1.18 0.97
CA TYR A 31 -14.81 1.29 1.05
C TYR A 31 -15.47 1.70 -0.28
N ALA A 32 -14.83 2.61 -1.03
CA ALA A 32 -15.35 3.08 -2.32
C ALA A 32 -15.22 2.07 -3.48
N VAL A 33 -14.73 0.85 -3.22
CA VAL A 33 -14.59 -0.22 -4.22
C VAL A 33 -15.52 -1.37 -3.83
N GLU A 34 -16.18 -1.96 -4.82
CA GLU A 34 -16.95 -3.19 -4.61
C GLU A 34 -15.97 -4.37 -4.53
N GLN A 35 -15.98 -5.05 -3.40
CA GLN A 35 -15.08 -6.17 -3.09
C GLN A 35 -15.76 -7.10 -2.07
N PRO A 36 -15.41 -8.40 -2.06
CA PRO A 36 -16.04 -9.38 -1.19
C PRO A 36 -15.56 -9.22 0.25
N PHE A 37 -16.04 -8.21 0.96
CA PHE A 37 -15.60 -7.86 2.32
C PHE A 37 -15.63 -9.06 3.28
N ASP A 38 -16.70 -9.85 3.27
CA ASP A 38 -16.87 -11.03 4.12
C ASP A 38 -15.74 -12.06 3.95
N ASP A 39 -15.22 -12.22 2.72
CA ASP A 39 -14.12 -13.15 2.46
C ASP A 39 -12.85 -12.74 3.21
N PHE A 40 -12.55 -11.44 3.27
CA PHE A 40 -11.38 -10.90 3.97
C PHE A 40 -11.60 -10.78 5.48
N GLN A 41 -12.80 -10.36 5.88
CA GLN A 41 -13.14 -10.05 7.28
C GLN A 41 -13.38 -11.31 8.11
N GLU A 42 -14.00 -12.34 7.53
CA GLU A 42 -14.46 -13.51 8.26
C GLU A 42 -13.91 -14.83 7.69
N VAL A 43 -14.15 -15.12 6.41
CA VAL A 43 -13.94 -16.46 5.83
C VAL A 43 -12.45 -16.84 5.77
N HIS A 44 -11.59 -15.86 5.47
CA HIS A 44 -10.16 -16.07 5.26
C HIS A 44 -9.28 -15.13 6.09
N ARG A 45 -9.84 -14.52 7.15
CA ARG A 45 -9.11 -13.59 8.01
C ARG A 45 -7.86 -14.19 8.63
N ASP A 46 -7.87 -15.51 8.88
CA ASP A 46 -6.75 -16.30 9.41
C ASP A 46 -5.53 -16.36 8.48
N LYS A 47 -5.71 -16.02 7.19
CA LYS A 47 -4.67 -16.07 6.15
C LYS A 47 -4.07 -14.69 5.87
N ILE A 48 -4.59 -13.65 6.54
CA ILE A 48 -4.22 -12.25 6.38
C ILE A 48 -3.47 -11.80 7.63
N GLY A 49 -2.36 -11.10 7.46
CA GLY A 49 -1.56 -10.57 8.56
C GLY A 49 -2.30 -9.41 9.21
N SER A 50 -2.13 -8.23 8.62
CA SER A 50 -2.90 -7.04 8.97
C SER A 50 -4.00 -6.75 7.94
N LEU A 51 -5.16 -6.29 8.40
CA LEU A 51 -6.28 -5.87 7.56
C LEU A 51 -6.71 -4.46 7.94
N ILE A 52 -6.64 -3.53 6.98
CA ILE A 52 -6.96 -2.10 7.21
C ILE A 52 -7.97 -1.59 6.19
N LEU A 53 -8.68 -0.51 6.54
CA LEU A 53 -9.74 0.07 5.70
C LEU A 53 -9.48 1.52 5.34
N ASP A 54 -9.33 1.78 4.04
CA ASP A 54 -9.40 3.13 3.45
C ASP A 54 -10.85 3.52 3.17
N SER A 55 -11.18 4.79 3.41
CA SER A 55 -12.46 5.39 3.02
C SER A 55 -12.63 5.44 1.51
N GLY A 56 -11.51 5.42 0.77
CA GLY A 56 -11.48 5.49 -0.68
C GLY A 56 -11.66 6.90 -1.21
N ALA A 57 -11.35 7.93 -0.41
CA ALA A 57 -11.35 9.34 -0.79
C ALA A 57 -10.65 9.62 -2.12
N TYR A 58 -9.56 8.91 -2.42
CA TYR A 58 -8.85 9.03 -3.70
C TYR A 58 -9.74 8.59 -4.87
N THR A 59 -10.39 7.45 -4.76
CA THR A 59 -11.32 6.92 -5.78
C THR A 59 -12.52 7.85 -5.95
N LEU A 60 -13.05 8.40 -4.84
CA LEU A 60 -14.14 9.38 -4.84
C LEU A 60 -13.78 10.66 -5.60
N ASN A 61 -12.55 11.14 -5.45
CA ASN A 61 -12.07 12.37 -6.09
C ASN A 61 -11.67 12.18 -7.56
N LYS A 62 -11.15 11.00 -7.94
CA LYS A 62 -10.59 10.77 -9.28
C LYS A 62 -11.55 10.07 -10.24
N SER A 63 -12.57 9.40 -9.74
CA SER A 63 -13.56 8.71 -10.57
C SER A 63 -14.96 9.28 -10.34
N LYS A 64 -15.81 9.26 -11.39
CA LYS A 64 -17.25 9.46 -11.21
C LYS A 64 -17.80 8.21 -10.53
N TRP A 65 -17.65 8.11 -9.21
CA TRP A 65 -18.19 6.98 -8.47
C TRP A 65 -19.71 6.99 -8.60
N ALA A 66 -20.22 6.13 -9.48
CA ALA A 66 -21.62 6.13 -9.89
C ALA A 66 -22.58 5.79 -8.74
N MET A 67 -22.06 5.18 -7.67
CA MET A 67 -22.82 4.72 -6.51
C MET A 67 -22.61 5.59 -5.26
N ARG A 68 -22.06 6.80 -5.40
CA ARG A 68 -21.84 7.70 -4.26
C ARG A 68 -23.12 7.97 -3.48
N PRO A 69 -23.21 7.55 -2.19
CA PRO A 69 -24.35 7.89 -1.37
C PRO A 69 -24.49 9.40 -1.24
N LYS A 70 -25.73 9.89 -1.14
CA LYS A 70 -26.00 11.32 -0.95
C LYS A 70 -25.38 11.85 0.36
N ASP A 71 -25.40 11.03 1.39
CA ASP A 71 -24.73 11.28 2.66
C ASP A 71 -23.67 10.20 2.87
N ILE A 72 -22.48 10.49 2.36
CA ILE A 72 -21.37 9.54 2.36
C ILE A 72 -20.75 9.37 3.74
N LEU A 73 -20.71 10.42 4.57
CA LEU A 73 -20.21 10.33 5.94
C LEU A 73 -21.07 9.37 6.76
N THR A 74 -22.40 9.52 6.71
CA THR A 74 -23.32 8.62 7.41
C THR A 74 -23.24 7.20 6.85
N ALA A 75 -23.13 7.03 5.53
CA ALA A 75 -23.01 5.71 4.92
C ALA A 75 -21.71 5.00 5.33
N TYR A 76 -20.59 5.72 5.36
CA TYR A 76 -19.30 5.20 5.77
C TYR A 76 -19.28 4.89 7.28
N ALA A 77 -19.84 5.77 8.11
CA ALA A 77 -19.99 5.54 9.55
C ALA A 77 -20.79 4.26 9.83
N ASN A 78 -21.94 4.07 9.16
CA ASN A 78 -22.77 2.87 9.33
C ASN A 78 -22.02 1.60 8.93
N PHE A 79 -21.25 1.63 7.84
CA PHE A 79 -20.41 0.51 7.44
C PHE A 79 -19.35 0.20 8.49
N CYS A 80 -18.61 1.22 8.95
CA CYS A 80 -17.55 1.06 9.95
C CYS A 80 -18.09 0.60 11.31
N SER A 81 -19.27 1.03 11.72
CA SER A 81 -19.89 0.58 12.97
C SER A 81 -20.18 -0.92 12.99
N LEU A 82 -20.39 -1.53 11.82
CA LEU A 82 -20.61 -2.98 11.69
C LEU A 82 -19.32 -3.77 11.49
N THR A 83 -18.29 -3.15 10.91
CA THR A 83 -17.12 -3.88 10.37
C THR A 83 -15.79 -3.52 11.04
N SER A 84 -15.73 -2.42 11.81
CA SER A 84 -14.51 -1.97 12.50
C SER A 84 -13.82 -3.06 13.34
N PRO A 85 -14.51 -4.03 13.99
CA PRO A 85 -13.84 -5.10 14.73
C PRO A 85 -12.95 -6.02 13.87
N TYR A 86 -13.12 -6.04 12.55
CA TYR A 86 -12.33 -6.86 11.63
C TYR A 86 -11.03 -6.18 11.17
N TYR A 87 -10.91 -4.88 11.41
CA TYR A 87 -9.79 -4.06 10.95
C TYR A 87 -8.86 -3.71 12.09
N ASP A 88 -7.54 -3.73 11.83
CA ASP A 88 -6.55 -3.28 12.81
C ASP A 88 -6.63 -1.76 12.99
N PHE A 89 -6.95 -1.04 11.92
CA PHE A 89 -7.33 0.37 11.94
C PHE A 89 -8.03 0.74 10.62
N LEU A 90 -8.78 1.83 10.65
CA LEU A 90 -9.48 2.41 9.51
C LEU A 90 -9.14 3.89 9.41
N PHE A 91 -9.17 4.45 8.20
CA PHE A 91 -8.85 5.85 7.96
C PHE A 91 -10.09 6.74 7.97
N ASN A 92 -9.88 8.02 8.24
CA ASN A 92 -10.91 9.03 8.08
C ASN A 92 -11.48 9.08 6.65
N LEU A 93 -12.68 9.64 6.51
CA LEU A 93 -13.22 10.12 5.24
C LEU A 93 -12.58 11.48 4.90
N ASP A 94 -11.38 11.46 4.35
CA ASP A 94 -10.49 12.60 4.07
C ASP A 94 -10.72 13.22 2.68
N GLU A 95 -11.96 13.48 2.29
CA GLU A 95 -12.31 13.79 0.90
C GLU A 95 -11.75 15.11 0.36
N ASN A 96 -11.36 16.07 1.20
CA ASN A 96 -10.85 17.36 0.74
C ASN A 96 -9.31 17.41 0.80
N PHE A 97 -8.67 17.24 -0.36
CA PHE A 97 -7.20 17.22 -0.50
C PHE A 97 -6.57 18.61 -0.66
N THR A 98 -7.34 19.69 -0.52
CA THR A 98 -6.82 21.05 -0.67
C THR A 98 -6.11 21.52 0.62
N PRO A 99 -5.22 22.52 0.57
CA PRO A 99 -4.58 23.13 1.74
C PRO A 99 -5.54 23.77 2.75
N HIS A 100 -6.82 23.90 2.38
CA HIS A 100 -7.90 24.39 3.24
C HIS A 100 -8.88 23.29 3.63
N GLY A 101 -8.58 22.03 3.30
CA GLY A 101 -9.43 20.87 3.55
C GLY A 101 -9.42 20.37 4.99
N PHE A 102 -8.47 20.84 5.83
CA PHE A 102 -8.34 20.39 7.21
C PHE A 102 -9.65 20.42 7.98
N ASP A 103 -10.36 21.56 7.98
CA ASP A 103 -11.57 21.70 8.81
C ASP A 103 -12.71 20.81 8.33
N GLU A 104 -12.82 20.55 7.01
CA GLU A 104 -13.81 19.62 6.45
C GLU A 104 -13.46 18.16 6.79
N ASN A 105 -12.20 17.77 6.61
CA ASN A 105 -11.75 16.43 6.96
C ASN A 105 -11.83 16.20 8.48
N MET A 106 -11.57 17.24 9.30
CA MET A 106 -11.70 17.18 10.75
C MET A 106 -13.17 17.10 11.18
N TYR A 107 -14.10 17.76 10.46
CA TYR A 107 -15.53 17.57 10.68
C TYR A 107 -15.94 16.10 10.47
N ASN A 108 -15.44 15.46 9.41
CA ASN A 108 -15.69 14.03 9.16
C ASN A 108 -15.06 13.16 10.26
N GLN A 109 -13.81 13.45 10.66
CA GLN A 109 -13.09 12.76 11.74
C GLN A 109 -13.91 12.77 13.04
N LEU A 110 -14.32 13.97 13.48
CA LEU A 110 -15.11 14.15 14.71
C LEU A 110 -16.50 13.51 14.60
N GLY A 111 -17.10 13.53 13.40
CA GLY A 111 -18.38 12.86 13.15
C GLY A 111 -18.31 11.34 13.31
N LEU A 112 -17.23 10.72 12.82
CA LEU A 112 -16.97 9.29 12.99
C LEU A 112 -16.65 8.95 14.46
N GLU A 113 -15.86 9.78 15.14
CA GLU A 113 -15.57 9.61 16.57
C GLU A 113 -16.82 9.73 17.45
N ALA A 114 -17.70 10.69 17.14
CA ALA A 114 -18.98 10.84 17.81
C ALA A 114 -19.91 9.63 17.60
N ALA A 115 -19.70 8.85 16.52
CA ALA A 115 -20.37 7.58 16.27
C ALA A 115 -19.72 6.39 17.00
N GLY A 116 -18.68 6.62 17.81
CA GLY A 116 -17.98 5.58 18.58
C GLY A 116 -16.87 4.86 17.81
N LEU A 117 -16.44 5.39 16.66
CA LEU A 117 -15.34 4.86 15.86
C LEU A 117 -14.01 5.52 16.26
N THR A 118 -12.90 4.92 15.84
CA THR A 118 -11.55 5.46 16.05
C THR A 118 -10.76 5.56 14.74
N PRO A 119 -11.22 6.39 13.77
CA PRO A 119 -10.51 6.55 12.50
C PRO A 119 -9.14 7.20 12.69
N VAL A 120 -8.19 6.80 11.85
CA VAL A 120 -6.88 7.43 11.73
C VAL A 120 -7.02 8.72 10.93
N PRO A 121 -6.66 9.90 11.50
CA PRO A 121 -6.70 11.15 10.77
C PRO A 121 -5.63 11.20 9.68
N VAL A 122 -5.92 11.93 8.61
CA VAL A 122 -5.05 12.04 7.44
C VAL A 122 -4.59 13.49 7.25
N VAL A 123 -3.28 13.67 7.14
CA VAL A 123 -2.63 14.96 6.82
C VAL A 123 -2.56 15.13 5.32
N HIS A 124 -2.97 16.30 4.82
CA HIS A 124 -2.83 16.72 3.42
C HIS A 124 -1.94 17.96 3.25
N ASP A 125 -1.70 18.71 4.32
CA ASP A 125 -0.75 19.82 4.33
C ASP A 125 0.35 19.59 5.36
N LEU A 126 1.57 19.40 4.85
CA LEU A 126 2.73 19.14 5.70
C LEU A 126 3.23 20.40 6.43
N TYR A 127 2.81 21.62 6.09
CA TYR A 127 3.42 22.86 6.60
C TYR A 127 2.45 23.80 7.32
N ASN A 128 1.14 23.67 7.11
CA ASN A 128 0.14 24.60 7.63
C ASN A 128 -0.41 24.22 9.03
N GLY A 129 0.41 23.56 9.86
CA GLY A 129 0.05 23.25 11.25
C GLY A 129 -0.86 22.03 11.45
N GLU A 130 -1.25 21.29 10.39
CA GLU A 130 -2.13 20.12 10.52
C GLU A 130 -1.52 19.05 11.45
N ILE A 131 -0.24 18.76 11.27
CA ILE A 131 0.50 17.77 12.07
C ILE A 131 0.46 18.16 13.56
N GLU A 132 0.78 19.41 13.86
CA GLU A 132 0.83 19.92 15.23
C GLU A 132 -0.56 19.88 15.88
N ARG A 133 -1.62 20.25 15.15
CA ARG A 133 -3.00 20.17 15.65
C ARG A 133 -3.42 18.73 15.95
N LEU A 134 -3.08 17.77 15.08
CA LEU A 134 -3.40 16.36 15.31
C LEU A 134 -2.63 15.79 16.51
N LEU A 135 -1.36 16.17 16.69
CA LEU A 135 -0.60 15.79 17.88
C LEU A 135 -1.18 16.42 19.16
N ASP A 136 -1.64 17.67 19.11
CA ASP A 136 -2.31 18.34 20.23
C ASP A 136 -3.64 17.67 20.60
N TYR A 137 -4.35 17.08 19.62
CA TYR A 137 -5.54 16.25 19.86
C TYR A 137 -5.20 14.86 20.43
N GLY A 138 -3.93 14.45 20.44
CA GLY A 138 -3.46 13.21 21.05
C GLY A 138 -3.51 11.98 20.16
N TYR A 139 -3.57 12.14 18.83
CA TYR A 139 -3.56 10.99 17.91
C TYR A 139 -2.20 10.30 17.89
N GLY A 140 -2.18 9.02 18.30
CA GLY A 140 -0.96 8.18 18.31
C GLY A 140 -0.66 7.47 16.98
N LEU A 141 -1.58 7.50 16.02
CA LEU A 141 -1.40 7.03 14.65
C LEU A 141 -1.97 8.09 13.71
N ILE A 142 -1.15 8.57 12.78
CA ILE A 142 -1.50 9.62 11.82
C ILE A 142 -1.13 9.12 10.42
N ALA A 143 -2.00 9.34 9.45
CA ALA A 143 -1.72 9.06 8.05
C ALA A 143 -1.23 10.31 7.31
N ILE A 144 -0.40 10.13 6.29
CA ILE A 144 -0.04 11.18 5.32
C ILE A 144 -0.64 10.80 3.97
N GLY A 145 -1.69 11.53 3.58
CA GLY A 145 -2.42 11.39 2.33
C GLY A 145 -1.73 12.10 1.18
N GLN A 146 -2.46 12.35 0.09
CA GLN A 146 -1.94 13.14 -1.04
C GLN A 146 -1.84 14.63 -0.64
N CYS A 147 -0.69 15.25 -0.90
CA CYS A 147 -0.45 16.67 -0.64
C CYS A 147 -0.33 17.46 -1.95
N GLU A 148 -0.99 18.62 -2.06
CA GLU A 148 -0.94 19.48 -3.26
C GLU A 148 0.50 19.89 -3.63
N HIS A 149 1.31 20.23 -2.63
CA HIS A 149 2.71 20.64 -2.82
C HIS A 149 3.68 19.46 -2.95
N GLY A 150 3.16 18.24 -3.11
CA GLY A 150 3.95 17.02 -3.23
C GLY A 150 4.47 16.47 -1.92
N ARG A 151 5.13 15.32 -2.02
CA ARG A 151 5.63 14.50 -0.91
C ARG A 151 7.04 14.01 -1.21
N ASN A 152 7.91 14.91 -1.66
CA ASN A 152 9.30 14.54 -1.91
C ASN A 152 10.02 14.22 -0.59
N PHE A 153 11.17 13.55 -0.69
CA PHE A 153 11.93 13.08 0.47
C PHE A 153 12.11 14.15 1.56
N ARG A 154 12.54 15.38 1.21
CA ARG A 154 12.78 16.45 2.20
C ARG A 154 11.49 16.91 2.89
N GLN A 155 10.38 16.91 2.17
CA GLN A 155 9.09 17.28 2.75
C GLN A 155 8.62 16.21 3.73
N LEU A 156 8.75 14.94 3.36
CA LEU A 156 8.43 13.81 4.22
C LEU A 156 9.37 13.74 5.43
N GLU A 157 10.67 13.95 5.25
CA GLU A 157 11.66 14.03 6.33
C GLU A 157 11.28 15.12 7.34
N SER A 158 10.93 16.32 6.85
CA SER A 158 10.47 17.42 7.72
C SER A 158 9.18 17.07 8.47
N ALA A 159 8.27 16.31 7.88
CA ALA A 159 7.07 15.83 8.57
C ALA A 159 7.40 14.75 9.62
N MET A 160 8.26 13.80 9.27
CA MET A 160 8.66 12.70 10.15
C MET A 160 9.39 13.21 11.38
N ASN A 161 10.24 14.24 11.24
CA ASN A 161 10.94 14.86 12.38
C ASN A 161 10.00 15.52 13.39
N ARG A 162 8.75 15.82 13.01
CA ARG A 162 7.73 16.38 13.91
C ARG A 162 6.80 15.31 14.46
N LEU A 163 6.52 14.27 13.68
CA LEU A 163 5.65 13.15 14.07
C LEU A 163 6.36 12.12 14.95
N HIS A 164 7.63 11.79 14.65
CA HIS A 164 8.43 10.83 15.41
C HIS A 164 9.10 11.53 16.63
N PRO A 165 9.11 10.93 17.83
CA PRO A 165 8.61 9.60 18.20
C PRO A 165 7.15 9.58 18.69
N TRP A 166 6.41 10.68 18.55
CA TRP A 166 5.11 10.90 19.18
C TRP A 166 3.96 10.08 18.57
N ALA A 167 4.01 9.81 17.26
CA ALA A 167 2.99 9.07 16.54
C ALA A 167 3.60 8.04 15.58
N LYS A 168 2.88 6.92 15.41
CA LYS A 168 3.05 6.03 14.24
C LYS A 168 2.57 6.76 13.00
N VAL A 169 3.23 6.51 11.88
CA VAL A 169 2.86 7.10 10.59
C VAL A 169 2.48 6.02 9.59
N HIS A 170 1.27 6.16 9.02
CA HIS A 170 0.90 5.48 7.78
C HIS A 170 1.15 6.39 6.57
N LEU A 171 1.90 5.94 5.56
CA LEU A 171 2.19 6.74 4.38
C LEU A 171 1.46 6.20 3.15
N PHE A 172 0.49 6.96 2.64
CA PHE A 172 -0.36 6.51 1.54
C PHE A 172 0.35 6.51 0.18
N GLY A 173 0.38 5.34 -0.47
CA GLY A 173 0.76 5.19 -1.87
C GLY A 173 2.18 5.61 -2.24
N VAL A 174 3.10 5.70 -1.27
CA VAL A 174 4.53 5.99 -1.48
C VAL A 174 5.31 4.73 -1.15
N THR A 175 5.96 4.14 -2.16
CA THR A 175 6.69 2.86 -2.03
C THR A 175 8.11 2.90 -2.60
N GLU A 176 8.65 4.09 -2.74
CA GLU A 176 10.04 4.32 -3.10
C GLU A 176 10.94 3.80 -1.97
N VAL A 177 11.78 2.80 -2.28
CA VAL A 177 12.66 2.13 -1.30
C VAL A 177 13.48 3.14 -0.49
N GLY A 178 14.08 4.15 -1.14
CA GLY A 178 14.87 5.16 -0.43
C GLY A 178 14.06 5.98 0.58
N VAL A 179 12.79 6.30 0.28
CA VAL A 179 11.91 7.01 1.21
C VAL A 179 11.57 6.10 2.39
N LEU A 180 11.10 4.88 2.09
CA LEU A 180 10.66 3.94 3.11
C LEU A 180 11.81 3.47 4.01
N GLN A 181 13.03 3.34 3.48
CA GLN A 181 14.22 2.87 4.19
C GLN A 181 14.80 3.93 5.14
N ASP A 182 14.79 5.20 4.74
CA ASP A 182 15.49 6.27 5.46
C ASP A 182 14.61 7.10 6.39
N LEU A 183 13.29 6.91 6.36
CA LEU A 183 12.32 7.61 7.20
C LEU A 183 11.62 6.67 8.19
N PRO A 184 11.26 7.14 9.41
CA PRO A 184 10.59 6.34 10.43
C PRO A 184 9.10 6.16 10.12
N ILE A 185 8.81 5.47 9.01
CA ILE A 185 7.46 5.16 8.55
C ILE A 185 7.02 3.83 9.19
N TRP A 186 5.89 3.84 9.89
CA TRP A 186 5.40 2.66 10.60
C TRP A 186 4.65 1.71 9.65
N SER A 187 3.83 2.25 8.75
CA SER A 187 3.19 1.48 7.70
C SER A 187 2.99 2.29 6.41
N CYS A 188 2.75 1.58 5.31
CA CYS A 188 2.39 2.16 4.02
C CYS A 188 1.49 1.19 3.25
N ASP A 189 1.00 1.62 2.09
CA ASP A 189 0.23 0.80 1.17
C ASP A 189 0.70 0.98 -0.28
N SER A 190 0.35 0.01 -1.13
CA SER A 190 0.65 0.07 -2.56
C SER A 190 -0.47 -0.54 -3.39
N SER A 191 -0.93 0.22 -4.39
CA SER A 191 -1.69 -0.29 -5.53
C SER A 191 -0.83 -0.49 -6.78
N SER A 192 0.44 -0.07 -6.74
CA SER A 192 1.36 -0.10 -7.88
C SER A 192 1.61 -1.52 -8.36
N TRP A 193 1.66 -2.51 -7.46
CA TRP A 193 1.80 -3.93 -7.80
C TRP A 193 0.81 -4.37 -8.89
N ALA A 194 -0.45 -3.96 -8.80
CA ALA A 194 -1.50 -4.28 -9.76
C ALA A 194 -1.41 -3.43 -11.03
N GLN A 195 -0.99 -2.16 -10.91
CA GLN A 195 -0.82 -1.28 -12.07
C GLN A 195 0.31 -1.77 -12.98
N TYR A 196 1.44 -2.20 -12.40
CA TYR A 196 2.54 -2.80 -13.15
C TYR A 196 2.05 -4.03 -13.95
N VAL A 197 1.26 -4.90 -13.34
CA VAL A 197 0.69 -6.07 -14.03
C VAL A 197 -0.14 -5.68 -15.26
N LYS A 198 -1.03 -4.67 -15.13
CA LYS A 198 -1.84 -4.15 -16.25
C LYS A 198 -1.01 -3.66 -17.42
N TYR A 199 0.18 -3.12 -17.15
CA TYR A 199 1.13 -2.67 -18.17
C TYR A 199 2.09 -3.77 -18.65
N GLY A 200 1.90 -5.01 -18.19
CA GLY A 200 2.72 -6.16 -18.55
C GLY A 200 4.06 -6.19 -17.84
N GLN A 201 4.15 -5.60 -16.66
CA GLN A 201 5.40 -5.43 -15.92
C GLN A 201 5.41 -6.30 -14.66
N VAL A 202 6.58 -6.85 -14.34
CA VAL A 202 6.85 -7.45 -13.03
C VAL A 202 8.09 -6.83 -12.38
N MET A 203 8.11 -6.81 -11.06
CA MET A 203 9.21 -6.31 -10.24
C MET A 203 9.83 -7.48 -9.49
N TRP A 204 11.17 -7.50 -9.35
CA TRP A 204 11.85 -8.52 -8.57
C TRP A 204 13.17 -8.00 -8.01
N TRP A 205 13.56 -8.51 -6.84
CA TRP A 205 14.85 -8.18 -6.21
C TRP A 205 15.98 -8.93 -6.91
N ASN A 206 16.90 -8.18 -7.51
CA ASN A 206 17.97 -8.75 -8.30
C ASN A 206 19.30 -8.66 -7.55
N ASP A 207 19.52 -9.58 -6.62
CA ASP A 207 20.73 -9.60 -5.81
C ASP A 207 22.01 -9.95 -6.64
N ALA A 208 21.84 -10.48 -7.86
CA ALA A 208 22.94 -10.68 -8.81
C ALA A 208 23.39 -9.35 -9.47
N ASN A 209 22.50 -8.35 -9.48
CA ASN A 209 22.83 -7.03 -9.98
C ASN A 209 23.59 -6.21 -8.93
N LYS A 210 24.87 -5.95 -9.21
CA LYS A 210 25.74 -5.12 -8.36
C LYS A 210 25.57 -3.61 -8.58
N ASP A 211 24.64 -3.21 -9.44
CA ASP A 211 24.28 -1.81 -9.63
C ASP A 211 23.64 -1.23 -8.36
N TRP A 212 23.53 0.10 -8.28
CA TRP A 212 22.99 0.81 -7.11
C TRP A 212 21.50 0.52 -6.85
N ASN A 213 20.75 0.07 -7.86
CA ASN A 213 19.33 -0.25 -7.74
C ASN A 213 19.16 -1.74 -7.38
N PRO A 214 18.59 -2.06 -6.20
CA PRO A 214 18.54 -3.43 -5.70
C PRO A 214 17.46 -4.30 -6.35
N TYR A 215 16.67 -3.76 -7.29
CA TYR A 215 15.62 -4.49 -7.99
C TYR A 215 15.50 -4.07 -9.44
N ASP A 216 14.86 -4.92 -10.24
CA ASP A 216 14.64 -4.71 -11.66
C ASP A 216 13.15 -4.82 -12.01
N ILE A 217 12.74 -4.04 -13.02
CA ILE A 217 11.40 -4.09 -13.60
C ILE A 217 11.53 -4.75 -14.97
N LEU A 218 10.87 -5.90 -15.13
CA LEU A 218 10.81 -6.63 -16.39
C LEU A 218 9.49 -6.36 -17.10
N TYR A 219 9.57 -6.13 -18.41
CA TYR A 219 8.43 -5.97 -19.28
C TYR A 219 8.22 -7.22 -20.13
N PHE A 220 6.99 -7.73 -20.09
CA PHE A 220 6.52 -8.84 -20.90
C PHE A 220 5.57 -8.31 -21.98
N PRO A 221 6.09 -8.02 -23.18
CA PRO A 221 5.29 -7.47 -24.26
C PRO A 221 4.20 -8.44 -24.74
N LYS A 222 3.25 -7.93 -25.54
CA LYS A 222 2.22 -8.78 -26.17
C LYS A 222 2.81 -9.64 -27.27
N THR A 223 3.86 -9.17 -27.93
CA THR A 223 4.61 -9.89 -28.96
C THR A 223 6.10 -9.89 -28.62
N GLU A 224 6.81 -10.99 -28.89
CA GLU A 224 8.20 -11.17 -28.42
C GLU A 224 9.19 -10.11 -28.93
N GLY A 225 8.91 -9.48 -30.08
CA GLY A 225 9.75 -8.43 -30.68
C GLY A 225 9.40 -6.99 -30.27
N GLU A 226 8.40 -6.78 -29.42
CA GLU A 226 8.05 -5.44 -28.93
C GLU A 226 8.99 -4.99 -27.81
N HIS A 227 9.66 -3.85 -28.00
CA HIS A 227 10.46 -3.21 -26.96
C HIS A 227 9.83 -1.89 -26.57
N ASP A 228 9.66 -1.68 -25.26
CA ASP A 228 9.21 -0.41 -24.69
C ASP A 228 10.05 -0.11 -23.46
N ALA A 229 11.10 0.68 -23.64
CA ALA A 229 12.03 1.02 -22.57
C ALA A 229 11.37 1.80 -21.41
N SER A 230 10.20 2.43 -21.66
CA SER A 230 9.44 3.10 -20.59
C SER A 230 8.78 2.12 -19.63
N LYS A 231 8.62 0.85 -20.05
CA LYS A 231 8.00 -0.21 -19.25
C LYS A 231 9.00 -1.11 -18.55
N GLY A 232 10.30 -0.86 -18.71
CA GLY A 232 11.36 -1.65 -18.08
C GLY A 232 12.12 -2.50 -19.09
N LYS A 233 12.87 -3.46 -18.57
CA LYS A 233 13.77 -4.31 -19.36
C LYS A 233 12.95 -5.41 -20.04
N ASN A 234 13.08 -5.58 -21.35
CA ASN A 234 12.36 -6.65 -22.05
C ASN A 234 12.90 -8.00 -21.55
N TYR A 235 11.99 -8.92 -21.20
CA TYR A 235 12.35 -10.23 -20.66
C TYR A 235 13.24 -11.07 -21.61
N TRP A 236 13.00 -11.01 -22.92
CA TRP A 236 13.62 -11.89 -23.91
C TRP A 236 15.10 -11.60 -24.13
N ASP A 237 15.51 -10.34 -24.03
CA ASP A 237 16.90 -9.87 -24.14
C ASP A 237 17.52 -9.49 -22.78
N TYR A 238 16.86 -9.87 -21.68
CA TYR A 238 17.29 -9.52 -20.34
C TYR A 238 18.58 -10.26 -19.93
N ARG A 239 19.59 -9.50 -19.50
CA ARG A 239 20.91 -10.05 -19.11
C ARG A 239 20.87 -11.02 -17.93
N PHE A 240 19.90 -10.88 -17.03
CA PHE A 240 19.76 -11.73 -15.82
C PHE A 240 18.51 -12.63 -15.90
N ARG A 241 18.21 -13.11 -17.10
CA ARG A 241 17.03 -13.94 -17.35
C ARG A 241 17.06 -15.24 -16.56
N GLU A 242 18.20 -15.92 -16.54
CA GLU A 242 18.34 -17.21 -15.83
C GLU A 242 18.17 -17.05 -14.32
N GLU A 243 18.67 -15.95 -13.75
CA GLU A 243 18.49 -15.62 -12.34
C GLU A 243 17.04 -15.28 -12.00
N PHE A 244 16.35 -14.55 -12.89
CA PHE A 244 14.92 -14.30 -12.73
C PHE A 244 14.08 -15.58 -12.81
N ASP A 245 14.36 -16.45 -13.78
CA ASP A 245 13.69 -17.74 -13.94
C ASP A 245 13.88 -18.62 -12.70
N ALA A 246 15.10 -18.66 -12.18
CA ALA A 246 15.42 -19.35 -10.93
C ALA A 246 14.68 -18.73 -9.73
N TYR A 247 14.64 -17.40 -9.65
CA TYR A 247 13.95 -16.68 -8.58
C TYR A 247 12.45 -17.02 -8.53
N ILE A 248 11.74 -16.97 -9.66
CA ILE A 248 10.30 -17.31 -9.68
C ILE A 248 10.06 -18.81 -9.47
N GLY A 249 10.94 -19.67 -9.97
CA GLY A 249 10.84 -21.11 -9.78
C GLY A 249 11.03 -21.53 -8.32
N GLN A 250 12.00 -20.92 -7.64
CA GLN A 250 12.30 -21.23 -6.24
C GLN A 250 11.27 -20.65 -5.27
N ASN A 251 10.85 -19.40 -5.48
CA ASN A 251 9.99 -18.71 -4.51
C ASN A 251 8.51 -18.97 -4.75
N LEU A 252 8.08 -19.12 -6.01
CA LEU A 252 6.66 -19.26 -6.34
C LEU A 252 6.30 -20.61 -6.96
N GLY A 253 7.29 -21.46 -7.28
CA GLY A 253 7.05 -22.74 -7.94
C GLY A 253 6.51 -22.59 -9.37
N ILE A 254 6.71 -21.44 -10.02
CA ILE A 254 6.20 -21.14 -11.35
C ILE A 254 7.31 -21.04 -12.39
N THR A 255 6.92 -21.07 -13.66
CA THR A 255 7.80 -20.91 -14.82
C THR A 255 7.38 -19.71 -15.65
N ILE A 256 8.20 -19.35 -16.62
CA ILE A 256 7.92 -18.27 -17.57
C ILE A 256 6.66 -18.51 -18.38
N ASP A 257 6.31 -19.77 -18.68
CA ASP A 257 5.06 -20.12 -19.34
C ASP A 257 3.84 -19.58 -18.59
N HIS A 258 3.90 -19.54 -17.25
CA HIS A 258 2.84 -18.97 -16.42
C HIS A 258 2.76 -17.44 -16.59
N LEU A 259 3.89 -16.76 -16.76
CA LEU A 259 3.96 -15.31 -16.95
C LEU A 259 3.56 -14.85 -18.35
N ILE A 260 3.52 -15.73 -19.34
CA ILE A 260 3.09 -15.41 -20.72
C ILE A 260 1.76 -16.07 -21.12
N GLY A 261 1.31 -17.07 -20.36
CA GLY A 261 0.12 -17.86 -20.63
C GLY A 261 -1.22 -17.17 -20.36
N SER A 262 -2.29 -17.97 -20.34
CA SER A 262 -3.68 -17.48 -20.20
C SER A 262 -3.96 -16.83 -18.84
N GLU A 263 -3.28 -17.27 -17.78
CA GLU A 263 -3.44 -16.78 -16.41
C GLU A 263 -2.35 -15.78 -16.00
N LYS A 264 -1.64 -15.20 -16.97
CA LYS A 264 -0.51 -14.31 -16.74
C LYS A 264 -0.77 -13.17 -15.76
N GLU A 265 -1.99 -12.62 -15.71
CA GLU A 265 -2.33 -11.55 -14.78
C GLU A 265 -2.22 -12.00 -13.32
N LEU A 266 -2.68 -13.22 -13.01
CA LEU A 266 -2.55 -13.81 -11.67
C LEU A 266 -1.08 -14.04 -11.34
N TYR A 267 -0.34 -14.72 -12.21
CA TYR A 267 1.05 -15.08 -11.90
C TYR A 267 1.99 -13.87 -11.85
N ARG A 268 1.81 -12.88 -12.73
CA ARG A 268 2.54 -11.59 -12.65
C ARG A 268 2.18 -10.84 -11.38
N SER A 269 0.92 -10.93 -10.93
CA SER A 269 0.52 -10.37 -9.63
C SER A 269 1.25 -11.04 -8.48
N LEU A 270 1.38 -12.37 -8.48
CA LEU A 270 2.11 -13.09 -7.44
C LEU A 270 3.59 -12.69 -7.39
N VAL A 271 4.24 -12.49 -8.54
CA VAL A 271 5.62 -11.97 -8.60
C VAL A 271 5.71 -10.58 -7.96
N ASN A 272 4.79 -9.67 -8.30
CA ASN A 272 4.80 -8.32 -7.71
C ASN A 272 4.47 -8.34 -6.22
N ILE A 273 3.50 -9.15 -5.79
CA ILE A 273 3.17 -9.31 -4.37
C ILE A 273 4.38 -9.82 -3.59
N LEU A 274 5.10 -10.83 -4.11
CA LEU A 274 6.34 -11.30 -3.50
C LEU A 274 7.36 -10.18 -3.38
N PHE A 275 7.57 -9.39 -4.45
CA PHE A 275 8.47 -8.25 -4.42
C PHE A 275 8.15 -7.24 -3.30
N TYR A 276 6.87 -6.88 -3.14
CA TYR A 276 6.44 -5.97 -2.07
C TYR A 276 6.53 -6.61 -0.68
N LYS A 277 6.29 -7.93 -0.56
CA LYS A 277 6.48 -8.65 0.70
C LYS A 277 7.96 -8.69 1.11
N GLU A 278 8.87 -8.92 0.15
CA GLU A 278 10.31 -8.84 0.40
C GLU A 278 10.74 -7.41 0.73
N MET A 279 10.14 -6.40 0.11
CA MET A 279 10.37 -4.99 0.46
C MET A 279 10.02 -4.72 1.93
N GLU A 280 8.84 -5.17 2.38
CA GLU A 280 8.41 -5.07 3.78
C GLU A 280 9.46 -5.66 4.73
N LEU A 281 9.94 -6.88 4.45
CA LEU A 281 10.90 -7.59 5.27
C LEU A 281 12.27 -6.89 5.29
N ARG A 282 12.80 -6.52 4.12
CA ARG A 282 14.09 -5.84 3.98
C ARG A 282 14.09 -4.49 4.70
N ILE A 283 13.04 -3.69 4.53
CA ILE A 283 12.94 -2.37 5.16
C ILE A 283 12.70 -2.50 6.67
N THR A 284 11.88 -3.45 7.11
CA THR A 284 11.69 -3.71 8.55
C THR A 284 12.99 -4.12 9.23
N ALA A 285 13.77 -5.01 8.61
CA ALA A 285 15.09 -5.36 9.12
C ALA A 285 16.02 -4.15 9.15
N TYR A 286 16.05 -3.34 8.09
CA TYR A 286 16.88 -2.15 8.04
C TYR A 286 16.50 -1.08 9.09
N HIS A 287 15.21 -0.84 9.31
CA HIS A 287 14.70 0.04 10.37
C HIS A 287 15.19 -0.39 11.74
N ARG A 288 15.14 -1.69 12.03
CA ARG A 288 15.56 -2.28 13.30
C ARG A 288 17.09 -2.29 13.46
N ASP A 289 17.80 -2.80 12.47
CA ASP A 289 19.21 -3.20 12.60
C ASP A 289 20.18 -2.06 12.23
N VAL A 290 19.74 -1.10 11.40
CA VAL A 290 20.60 -0.02 10.89
C VAL A 290 20.14 1.35 11.39
N LYS A 291 18.84 1.67 11.26
CA LYS A 291 18.32 2.99 11.65
C LYS A 291 18.00 3.10 13.14
N GLY A 292 17.71 1.98 13.80
CA GLY A 292 17.29 1.96 15.20
C GLY A 292 15.97 2.71 15.42
N PHE A 293 15.07 2.73 14.44
CA PHE A 293 13.76 3.38 14.60
C PHE A 293 12.93 2.63 15.64
N VAL A 294 12.43 3.38 16.63
CA VAL A 294 11.50 2.89 17.64
C VAL A 294 10.16 3.56 17.40
N PHE A 295 9.10 2.75 17.32
CA PHE A 295 7.72 3.23 17.20
C PHE A 295 7.06 3.14 18.57
N PRO A 296 6.14 4.06 18.92
CA PRO A 296 5.40 3.97 20.17
C PRO A 296 4.60 2.66 20.22
N ASP A 297 4.25 2.18 21.41
CA ASP A 297 3.44 0.97 21.58
C ASP A 297 2.01 1.17 21.07
#